data_AF-X1QSP2-F1
#
_entry.id   AF-X1QSP2-F1
#
_cell.length_a   1.000
_cell.length_b   1.000
_cell.length_c   1.000
_cell.angle_alpha   90.00
_cell.angle_beta   90.00
_cell.angle_gamma   90.00
#
_symmetry.space_group_name_H-M   'P 1'
#
loop_
_entity.id
_entity.type
_entity.pdbx_description
1 polymer ?
#
loop_
_entity_poly.entity_id
_entity_poly.type
_entity_poly.pdbx_seq_one_letter_code
_entity_poly.pdbx_strand_id
1 'polypeptide(L)' 'MITKKELAKTIDHTYLKIQGNDMEIKAICYEAIYYGFASVAVHPTIVPLASKLLRDTPVKVCAALSFFSGRYPL' A
#
# COMPACT_ATOMS: atom_id res chain seq x y z
N MET A 1 2.67 -23.79 -13.39
CA MET A 1 3.06 -23.41 -12.02
C MET A 1 3.36 -21.93 -12.02
N ILE A 2 2.90 -21.18 -11.01
CA ILE A 2 3.19 -19.75 -10.85
C ILE A 2 4.49 -19.59 -10.06
N THR A 3 5.38 -18.70 -10.50
CA THR A 3 6.61 -18.35 -9.77
C THR A 3 6.33 -17.38 -8.63
N LYS A 4 7.24 -17.31 -7.63
CA LYS A 4 7.11 -16.35 -6.52
C LYS A 4 7.00 -14.89 -7.00
N LYS A 5 7.70 -14.53 -8.08
CA LYS A 5 7.69 -13.18 -8.66
C LYS A 5 6.35 -12.86 -9.35
N GLU A 6 5.76 -13.85 -10.01
CA GLU A 6 4.43 -13.71 -10.60
C GLU A 6 3.35 -13.61 -9.52
N LEU A 7 3.48 -14.40 -8.44
CA LEU A 7 2.59 -14.30 -7.28
C LEU A 7 2.70 -12.94 -6.59
N ALA A 8 3.91 -12.39 -6.44
CA ALA A 8 4.10 -11.08 -5.81
C ALA A 8 3.28 -9.98 -6.50
N LYS A 9 3.20 -10.01 -7.84
CA LYS A 9 2.42 -9.06 -8.64
C LYS A 9 0.90 -9.14 -8.44
N THR A 10 0.40 -10.05 -7.61
CA THR A 10 -1.03 -10.15 -7.24
C THR A 10 -1.29 -9.78 -5.79
N ILE A 11 -0.28 -9.30 -5.06
CA ILE A 11 -0.39 -8.96 -3.63
C ILE A 11 -0.54 -7.45 -3.46
N ASP A 12 -1.52 -7.06 -2.66
CA ASP A 12 -1.69 -5.71 -2.15
C ASP A 12 -1.15 -5.65 -0.70
N HIS A 13 0.01 -5.03 -0.53
CA HIS A 13 0.65 -4.89 0.78
C HIS A 13 -0.13 -3.90 1.63
N THR A 14 -0.89 -4.41 2.58
CA THR A 14 -1.94 -3.65 3.26
C THR A 14 -1.47 -3.15 4.62
N TYR A 15 -1.64 -1.84 4.85
CA TYR A 15 -1.40 -1.18 6.13
C TYR A 15 -2.56 -0.25 6.49
N LEU A 16 -3.46 -0.75 7.33
CA LEU A 16 -4.64 -0.03 7.80
C LEU A 16 -4.69 0.12 9.32
N LYS A 17 -3.53 0.08 9.99
CA LYS A 17 -3.45 0.35 11.43
C LYS A 17 -3.96 1.77 11.70
N ILE A 18 -4.79 1.91 12.74
CA ILE A 18 -5.34 3.21 13.19
C ILE A 18 -4.22 4.11 13.72
N GLN A 19 -3.25 3.52 14.39
CA GLN A 19 -2.04 4.19 14.86
C GLN A 19 -0.87 3.69 14.03
N GLY A 20 -0.31 4.59 13.24
CA GLY A 20 0.85 4.31 12.42
C GLY A 20 1.78 5.51 12.37
N ASN A 21 3.07 5.24 12.22
CA ASN A 21 4.06 6.28 12.01
C ASN A 21 4.65 6.20 10.59
N ASP A 22 5.24 7.31 10.15
CA ASP A 22 5.85 7.41 8.82
C ASP A 22 6.97 6.37 8.56
N MET A 23 7.63 5.87 9.60
CA MET A 23 8.68 4.86 9.45
C MET A 23 8.11 3.49 9.07
N GLU A 24 6.98 3.11 9.64
CA GLU A 24 6.26 1.89 9.25
C GLU A 24 5.76 1.98 7.81
N ILE A 25 5.21 3.14 7.40
CA ILE A 25 4.78 3.36 6.00
C ILE A 25 5.95 3.24 5.03
N LYS A 26 7.10 3.83 5.37
CA LYS A 26 8.32 3.70 4.57
C LYS A 26 8.75 2.24 4.43
N ALA A 27 8.78 1.50 5.54
CA ALA A 27 9.15 0.08 5.54
C ALA A 27 8.25 -0.72 4.58
N ILE A 28 6.94 -0.52 4.65
CA ILE A 28 5.97 -1.22 3.79
C ILE A 28 6.12 -0.83 2.32
N CYS A 29 6.36 0.44 2.01
CA CYS A 29 6.64 0.87 0.65
C CYS A 29 7.92 0.19 0.11
N TYR A 30 8.99 0.13 0.91
CA TYR A 30 10.24 -0.50 0.49
C TYR A 30 10.14 -2.02 0.35
N GLU A 31 9.40 -2.69 1.23
CA GLU A 31 9.08 -4.11 1.08
C GLU A 31 8.31 -4.39 -0.21
N ALA A 32 7.31 -3.56 -0.53
CA ALA A 32 6.55 -3.70 -1.75
C ALA A 32 7.40 -3.52 -3.01
N ILE A 33 8.35 -2.58 -2.99
CA ILE A 33 9.34 -2.42 -4.05
C ILE A 33 10.25 -3.65 -4.15
N TYR A 34 10.80 -4.10 -3.00
CA TYR A 34 11.75 -5.21 -2.94
C TYR A 34 11.15 -6.52 -3.48
N TYR A 35 9.92 -6.84 -3.09
CA TYR A 35 9.23 -8.05 -3.54
C TYR A 35 8.52 -7.90 -4.89
N GLY A 36 8.32 -6.67 -5.36
CA GLY A 36 7.59 -6.39 -6.61
C GLY A 36 6.09 -6.64 -6.46
N PHE A 37 5.50 -6.16 -5.37
CA PHE A 37 4.06 -6.24 -5.12
C PHE A 37 3.23 -5.37 -6.06
N ALA A 38 1.94 -5.68 -6.17
CA ALA A 38 1.03 -4.99 -7.07
C ALA A 38 0.75 -3.56 -6.59
N SER A 39 0.44 -3.43 -5.30
CA SER A 39 0.13 -2.15 -4.68
C SER A 39 0.43 -2.14 -3.18
N VAL A 40 0.37 -0.94 -2.61
CA VAL A 40 0.35 -0.68 -1.17
C VAL A 40 -1.02 -0.08 -0.82
N ALA A 41 -1.78 -0.76 0.02
CA ALA A 41 -3.10 -0.33 0.46
C ALA A 41 -3.01 0.40 1.80
N VAL A 42 -3.38 1.69 1.83
CA VAL A 42 -3.22 2.58 3.01
C VAL A 42 -4.47 3.41 3.29
N HIS A 43 -4.49 4.05 4.46
CA HIS A 43 -5.45 5.10 4.77
C HIS A 43 -5.28 6.32 3.84
N PRO A 44 -6.37 7.03 3.48
CA PRO A 44 -6.32 8.18 2.57
C PRO A 44 -5.33 9.28 3.00
N THR A 45 -5.20 9.50 4.31
CA THR A 45 -4.26 10.47 4.90
C THR A 45 -2.79 10.19 4.59
N ILE A 46 -2.46 8.92 4.29
CA ILE A 46 -1.11 8.45 4.01
C ILE A 46 -0.78 8.43 2.51
N VAL A 47 -1.79 8.53 1.64
CA VAL A 47 -1.62 8.50 0.18
C VAL A 47 -0.52 9.45 -0.31
N PRO A 48 -0.42 10.72 0.14
CA PRO A 48 0.64 11.62 -0.33
C PRO A 48 2.06 11.10 -0.03
N LEU A 49 2.27 10.52 1.16
CA LEU A 49 3.57 9.95 1.55
C LEU A 49 3.88 8.69 0.73
N ALA A 50 2.93 7.76 0.63
CA ALA A 50 3.10 6.53 -0.14
C ALA A 50 3.34 6.83 -1.63
N SER A 51 2.57 7.75 -2.22
CA SER A 51 2.75 8.16 -3.63
C SER A 51 4.10 8.81 -3.87
N LYS A 52 4.63 9.58 -2.91
CA LYS A 52 5.98 10.14 -3.00
C LYS A 52 7.05 9.05 -3.00
N LEU A 53 6.91 8.05 -2.12
CA LEU A 53 7.88 6.96 -1.99
C LEU A 53 7.87 5.99 -3.18
N LEU A 54 6.71 5.80 -3.81
CA LEU A 54 6.52 4.81 -4.89
C LEU A 54 6.57 5.41 -6.31
N ARG A 55 6.82 6.72 -6.45
CA ARG A 55 6.65 7.50 -7.70
C ARG A 55 7.28 6.88 -8.94
N ASP A 56 8.47 6.30 -8.81
CA ASP A 56 9.26 5.78 -9.93
C ASP A 56 9.32 4.24 -9.92
N THR A 57 8.29 3.61 -9.35
CA THR A 57 8.19 2.16 -9.17
C THR A 57 6.91 1.63 -9.81
N PRO A 58 6.85 0.34 -10.19
CA PRO A 58 5.63 -0.25 -10.70
C PRO A 58 4.55 -0.50 -9.62
N VAL A 59 4.87 -0.26 -8.34
CA VAL A 59 3.97 -0.50 -7.20
C VAL A 59 2.95 0.63 -7.12
N LYS A 60 1.67 0.29 -7.15
CA LYS A 60 0.57 1.27 -7.07
C LYS A 60 0.27 1.67 -5.63
N VAL A 61 -0.39 2.82 -5.45
CA VAL A 61 -1.01 3.18 -4.17
C VAL A 61 -2.51 2.92 -4.26
N CYS A 62 -3.05 2.17 -3.31
CA CYS A 62 -4.47 1.90 -3.14
C CYS A 62 -4.95 2.57 -1.83
N ALA A 63 -6.08 3.27 -1.87
CA ALA A 63 -6.63 3.95 -0.70
C ALA A 63 -7.90 3.25 -0.22
N ALA A 64 -7.94 2.85 1.05
CA ALA A 64 -9.13 2.27 1.66
C ALA A 64 -10.07 3.39 2.14
N LEU A 65 -11.08 3.71 1.33
CA LEU A 65 -12.14 4.66 1.68
C LEU A 65 -13.20 3.98 2.55
N SER A 66 -13.87 4.77 3.38
CA SER A 66 -14.93 4.30 4.30
C SER A 66 -14.48 3.25 5.33
N PHE A 67 -13.20 2.95 5.48
CA PHE A 67 -12.73 1.92 6.40
C PHE A 67 -12.46 2.49 7.81
N PHE A 68 -12.79 1.81 8.91
CA PHE A 68 -13.50 0.52 9.05
C PHE A 68 -15.04 0.67 9.07
N SER A 69 -15.55 1.90 9.28
CA SER A 69 -16.95 2.15 9.63
C SER A 69 -17.96 1.91 8.50
N GLY A 70 -17.52 1.78 7.26
CA GLY A 70 -18.34 1.67 6.06
C GLY A 70 -19.10 2.95 5.69
N ARG A 71 -18.84 4.07 6.38
CA ARG A 71 -19.60 5.32 6.21
C ARG A 71 -18.70 6.40 5.63
N TYR A 72 -18.95 6.76 4.38
CA TYR A 72 -18.37 7.95 3.75
C TYR A 72 -19.52 8.76 3.15
N PRO A 73 -19.72 10.02 3.57
CA PRO A 73 -20.73 10.87 2.98
C PRO A 73 -20.28 11.20 1.56
N LEU A 74 -21.05 10.73 0.57
CA LEU A 74 -20.95 11.20 -0.82
C LEU A 74 -21.64 12.55 -0.95
#